data_AF-A0A3E2DMB7-F1
#
_entry.id   AF-A0A3E2DMB7-F1
#
_cell.length_a   1.000
_cell.length_b   1.000
_cell.length_c   1.000
_cell.angle_alpha   90.00
_cell.angle_beta   90.00
_cell.angle_gamma   90.00
#
_symmetry.space_group_name_H-M   'P 1'
#
loop_
_entity.id
_entity.type
_entity.pdbx_description
1 polymer ?
#
loop_
_entity_poly.entity_id
_entity_poly.type
_entity_poly.pdbx_seq_one_letter_code
_entity_poly.pdbx_strand_id
1 'polypeptide(L)'
;MTLDETADLLRTIRAICPAQAQDEFTPEAWNLVLDDIAMPDAMAAVRRIARSTDTKPLWIDPRQILNEVRRVRTARLDATPTSGAPTDPAAYCQWLKATRQHIASGNATQSPALDHASDAQKGPSDATAARVRAHRREQLKKALKTAAR
;
A
#
# COMPACT_ATOMS: atom_id res chain seq x y z
N MET A 1 2.99 -4.80 15.02
CA MET A 1 4.42 -4.40 14.98
C MET A 1 5.06 -4.85 16.28
N THR A 2 6.38 -4.86 16.42
CA THR A 2 7.02 -5.20 17.70
C THR A 2 6.94 -4.04 18.70
N LEU A 3 7.32 -4.29 19.96
CA LEU A 3 7.40 -3.24 20.97
C LEU A 3 8.44 -2.18 20.60
N ASP A 4 9.62 -2.60 20.14
CA ASP A 4 10.69 -1.71 19.68
C ASP A 4 10.23 -0.83 18.51
N GLU A 5 9.52 -1.43 17.55
CA GLU A 5 8.89 -0.69 16.45
C GLU A 5 7.86 0.33 17.00
N THR A 6 7.07 -0.03 18.01
CA THR A 6 6.12 0.90 18.62
C THR A 6 6.83 2.08 19.30
N ALA A 7 7.96 1.84 19.97
CA ALA A 7 8.77 2.90 20.56
C ALA A 7 9.35 3.85 19.50
N ASP A 8 9.83 3.32 18.37
CA ASP A 8 10.33 4.13 17.24
C ASP A 8 9.22 4.96 16.57
N LEU A 9 8.03 4.39 16.43
CA LEU A 9 6.82 5.08 15.99
C LEU A 9 6.50 6.26 16.92
N LEU A 10 6.52 6.04 18.22
CA LEU A 10 6.25 7.08 19.22
C LEU A 10 7.29 8.19 19.22
N ARG A 11 8.56 7.87 19.04
CA ARG A 11 9.64 8.87 18.86
C ARG A 11 9.37 9.77 17.65
N THR A 12 8.88 9.20 16.56
CA THR A 12 8.47 9.98 15.37
C THR A 12 7.28 10.87 15.69
N ILE A 13 6.26 10.34 16.38
CA ILE A 13 5.08 11.11 16.77
C ILE A 13 5.44 12.24 17.74
N ARG A 14 6.37 12.03 18.67
CA ARG A 14 6.85 13.07 19.58
C ARG A 14 7.48 14.25 18.84
N ALA A 15 8.23 13.97 17.77
CA ALA A 15 8.81 15.00 16.92
C ALA A 15 7.74 15.80 16.15
N ILE A 16 6.65 15.14 15.75
CA ILE A 16 5.52 15.75 15.03
C ILE A 16 4.59 16.52 15.99
N CYS A 17 4.31 15.95 17.17
CA CYS A 17 3.37 16.42 18.17
C CYS A 17 4.09 16.68 19.52
N PRO A 18 4.99 17.66 19.61
CA PRO A 18 5.86 17.82 20.79
C PRO A 18 5.10 18.16 22.10
N ALA A 19 3.89 18.73 21.99
CA ALA A 19 3.04 19.02 23.13
C ALA A 19 2.31 17.78 23.71
N GLN A 20 2.26 16.68 22.95
CA GLN A 20 1.60 15.45 23.38
C GLN A 20 2.49 14.73 24.40
N ALA A 21 2.00 14.59 25.64
CA ALA A 21 2.72 13.90 26.71
C ALA A 21 2.97 12.43 26.35
N GLN A 22 4.18 11.98 26.63
CA GLN A 22 4.61 10.59 26.51
C GLN A 22 5.53 10.31 27.70
N ASP A 23 5.42 9.11 28.25
CA ASP A 23 6.22 8.59 29.35
C ASP A 23 6.88 7.27 28.94
N GLU A 24 7.59 6.65 29.89
CA GLU A 24 8.29 5.39 29.67
C GLU A 24 7.38 4.18 29.39
N PHE A 25 6.10 4.24 29.75
CA PHE A 25 5.12 3.15 29.57
C PHE A 25 4.21 3.33 28.36
N THR A 26 4.32 4.48 27.69
CA THR A 26 3.52 4.81 26.51
C THR A 26 3.71 3.78 25.37
N PRO A 27 4.92 3.26 25.09
CA PRO A 27 5.11 2.22 24.07
C PRO A 27 4.31 0.95 24.32
N GLU A 28 4.32 0.41 25.54
CA GLU A 28 3.59 -0.81 25.90
C GLU A 28 2.09 -0.61 25.73
N ALA A 29 1.57 0.53 26.23
CA ALA A 29 0.16 0.86 26.11
C ALA A 29 -0.30 1.00 24.65
N TRP A 30 0.55 1.57 23.79
CA TRP A 30 0.26 1.70 22.37
C TRP A 30 0.38 0.39 21.62
N ASN A 31 1.34 -0.46 21.99
CA ASN A 31 1.56 -1.74 21.32
C ASN A 31 0.35 -2.68 21.48
N LEU A 32 -0.37 -2.61 22.62
CA LEU A 32 -1.65 -3.32 22.80
C LEU A 32 -2.71 -3.02 21.72
N VAL A 33 -2.58 -1.88 21.02
CA VAL A 33 -3.51 -1.45 19.98
C VAL A 33 -2.94 -1.66 18.57
N LEU A 34 -1.62 -1.76 18.44
CA LEU A 34 -0.90 -1.69 17.16
C LEU A 34 -0.08 -2.96 16.85
N ASP A 35 -0.12 -3.97 17.71
CA ASP A 35 0.60 -5.23 17.56
C ASP A 35 0.20 -6.00 16.29
N ASP A 36 -1.02 -5.79 15.77
CA ASP A 36 -1.59 -6.44 14.58
C ASP A 36 -1.28 -5.73 13.24
N ILE A 37 -0.63 -4.56 13.25
CA ILE A 37 -0.28 -3.83 12.01
C ILE A 37 1.23 -3.75 11.79
N ALA A 38 1.66 -3.64 10.53
CA ALA A 38 3.08 -3.50 10.19
C ALA A 38 3.56 -2.05 10.39
N MET A 39 4.81 -1.86 10.82
CA MET A 39 5.43 -0.54 10.99
C MET A 39 5.32 0.35 9.73
N PRO A 40 5.58 -0.13 8.49
CA PRO A 40 5.41 0.69 7.29
C PRO A 40 3.97 1.21 7.07
N ASP A 41 2.95 0.40 7.38
CA ASP A 41 1.54 0.81 7.31
C ASP A 41 1.26 1.91 8.34
N ALA A 42 1.76 1.75 9.57
CA ALA A 42 1.61 2.74 10.65
C ALA A 42 2.28 4.08 10.30
N MET A 43 3.48 4.06 9.70
CA MET A 43 4.15 5.26 9.21
C MET A 43 3.40 5.96 8.09
N ALA A 44 2.85 5.19 7.14
CA ALA A 44 2.00 5.76 6.10
C ALA A 44 0.74 6.41 6.69
N ALA A 45 0.14 5.81 7.72
CA ALA A 45 -1.01 6.37 8.43
C ALA A 45 -0.65 7.68 9.17
N VAL A 46 0.43 7.69 9.97
CA VAL A 46 0.92 8.90 10.65
C VAL A 46 1.16 10.03 9.65
N ARG A 47 1.80 9.75 8.50
CA ARG A 47 2.03 10.73 7.44
C ARG A 47 0.73 11.34 6.90
N ARG A 48 -0.33 10.54 6.75
CA ARG A 48 -1.64 11.01 6.26
C ARG A 48 -2.34 11.87 7.32
N ILE A 49 -2.35 11.43 8.58
CA ILE A 49 -2.94 12.16 9.70
C ILE A 49 -2.26 13.51 9.88
N ALA A 50 -0.93 13.53 9.91
CA ALA A 50 -0.13 14.75 10.07
C ALA A 50 -0.25 15.74 8.90
N ARG A 51 -0.76 15.29 7.74
CA ARG A 51 -1.03 16.13 6.56
C ARG A 51 -2.50 16.51 6.40
N SER A 52 -3.35 16.15 7.36
CA SER A 52 -4.75 16.59 7.36
C SER A 52 -4.83 18.12 7.50
N THR A 53 -5.84 18.71 6.89
CA THR A 53 -6.04 20.18 6.89
C THR A 53 -6.89 20.64 8.07
N ASP A 54 -6.91 19.89 9.18
CA ASP A 54 -7.65 20.30 10.37
C ASP A 54 -7.00 21.55 10.98
N THR A 55 -7.83 22.48 11.42
CA THR A 55 -7.44 23.72 12.10
C THR A 55 -7.05 23.51 13.56
N LYS A 56 -7.38 22.35 14.14
CA LYS A 56 -7.05 22.03 15.53
C LYS A 56 -5.57 21.67 15.69
N PRO A 57 -4.99 21.85 16.89
CA PRO A 57 -3.66 21.33 17.20
C PRO A 57 -3.59 19.84 16.86
N LEU A 58 -2.51 19.45 16.18
CA LEU A 58 -2.32 18.07 15.76
C LEU A 58 -2.12 17.18 16.99
N TRP A 59 -2.94 16.14 17.10
CA TRP A 59 -2.88 15.11 18.13
C TRP A 59 -3.07 13.74 17.48
N ILE A 60 -2.20 12.78 17.82
CA ILE A 60 -2.22 11.45 17.21
C ILE A 60 -2.38 10.42 18.31
N ASP A 61 -3.44 9.63 18.24
CA ASP A 61 -3.67 8.50 19.14
C ASP A 61 -3.57 7.16 18.37
N PRO A 62 -3.31 6.03 19.04
CA PRO A 62 -3.09 4.75 18.35
C PRO A 62 -4.32 4.27 17.59
N ARG A 63 -5.55 4.61 18.01
CA ARG A 63 -6.77 4.22 17.29
C ARG A 63 -6.90 4.97 15.97
N GLN A 64 -6.47 6.24 15.90
CA GLN A 64 -6.43 6.98 14.63
C GLN A 64 -5.52 6.26 13.62
N ILE A 65 -4.34 5.81 14.05
CA ILE A 65 -3.40 5.06 13.21
C ILE A 65 -4.03 3.75 12.75
N LEU A 66 -4.57 2.95 13.68
CA LEU A 66 -5.22 1.68 13.38
C LEU A 66 -6.39 1.85 12.37
N ASN A 67 -7.24 2.84 12.60
CA ASN A 67 -8.38 3.12 11.73
C ASN A 67 -7.94 3.55 10.33
N GLU A 68 -6.89 4.38 10.23
CA GLU A 68 -6.36 4.83 8.95
C GLU A 68 -5.72 3.66 8.17
N VAL A 69 -5.00 2.76 8.84
CA VAL A 69 -4.49 1.53 8.21
C VAL A 69 -5.63 0.66 7.70
N ARG A 70 -6.67 0.43 8.53
CA ARG A 70 -7.86 -0.35 8.11
C ARG A 70 -8.55 0.29 6.91
N ARG A 71 -8.71 1.61 6.91
CA ARG A 71 -9.30 2.37 5.79
C ARG A 71 -8.50 2.17 4.51
N VAL A 72 -7.17 2.26 4.57
CA VAL A 72 -6.30 2.06 3.41
C VAL A 72 -6.37 0.61 2.93
N ARG A 73 -6.39 -0.38 3.83
CA ARG A 73 -6.54 -1.80 3.47
C ARG A 73 -7.86 -2.07 2.75
N THR A 74 -8.97 -1.53 3.27
CA THR A 74 -10.28 -1.64 2.61
C THR A 74 -10.28 -0.95 1.24
N ALA A 75 -9.75 0.27 1.14
CA ALA A 75 -9.66 0.97 -0.14
C ALA A 75 -8.85 0.20 -1.19
N ARG A 76 -7.77 -0.50 -0.78
CA ARG A 76 -7.00 -1.39 -1.68
C ARG A 76 -7.84 -2.57 -2.16
N LEU A 77 -8.61 -3.20 -1.27
CA LEU A 77 -9.51 -4.31 -1.61
C LEU A 77 -10.60 -3.87 -2.59
N ASP A 78 -11.20 -2.70 -2.36
CA ASP A 78 -12.27 -2.19 -3.21
C ASP A 78 -11.76 -1.77 -4.60
N ALA A 79 -10.53 -1.23 -4.67
CA ALA A 79 -9.94 -0.75 -5.91
C ALA A 79 -9.31 -1.85 -6.78
N THR A 80 -9.11 -3.06 -6.26
CA THR A 80 -8.36 -4.13 -6.96
C THR A 80 -9.31 -5.24 -7.41
N PRO A 81 -9.62 -5.34 -8.72
CA PRO A 81 -10.35 -6.48 -9.26
C PRO A 81 -9.58 -7.77 -9.02
N THR A 82 -10.29 -8.84 -8.66
CA THR A 82 -9.71 -10.19 -8.54
C THR A 82 -10.06 -11.03 -9.78
N SER A 83 -9.10 -11.80 -10.28
CA SER A 83 -9.26 -12.69 -11.44
C SER A 83 -8.50 -13.99 -11.22
N GLY A 84 -8.87 -15.06 -11.93
CA GLY A 84 -8.18 -16.36 -11.84
C GLY A 84 -8.57 -17.19 -10.62
N ALA A 85 -9.83 -17.10 -10.19
CA ALA A 85 -10.36 -17.93 -9.11
C ALA A 85 -10.42 -19.41 -9.52
N PRO A 86 -9.91 -20.35 -8.71
CA PRO A 86 -10.07 -21.78 -8.95
C PRO A 86 -11.53 -22.22 -8.91
N THR A 87 -11.90 -23.23 -9.70
CA THR A 87 -13.25 -23.81 -9.73
C THR A 87 -13.51 -24.75 -8.56
N ASP A 88 -12.47 -25.39 -8.02
CA ASP A 88 -12.60 -26.27 -6.84
C ASP A 88 -12.93 -25.45 -5.58
N PRO A 89 -13.99 -25.80 -4.81
CA PRO A 89 -14.39 -25.03 -3.64
C PRO A 89 -13.33 -24.91 -2.54
N ALA A 90 -12.54 -25.97 -2.30
CA ALA A 90 -11.51 -25.94 -1.26
C ALA A 90 -10.33 -25.04 -1.68
N ALA A 91 -9.89 -25.16 -2.93
CA ALA A 91 -8.88 -24.29 -3.53
C ALA A 91 -9.34 -22.83 -3.60
N TYR A 92 -10.63 -22.58 -3.88
CA TYR A 92 -11.21 -21.23 -3.91
C TYR A 92 -11.09 -20.53 -2.56
N CYS A 93 -11.44 -21.19 -1.45
CA CYS A 93 -11.35 -20.60 -0.11
C CYS A 93 -9.92 -20.18 0.25
N GLN A 94 -8.94 -21.01 -0.08
CA GLN A 94 -7.52 -20.72 0.16
C GLN A 94 -7.03 -19.58 -0.73
N TRP A 95 -7.36 -19.62 -2.03
CA TRP A 95 -7.05 -18.57 -2.99
C TRP A 95 -7.63 -17.23 -2.57
N LEU A 96 -8.89 -17.19 -2.12
CA LEU A 96 -9.56 -15.97 -1.71
C LEU A 96 -8.88 -15.34 -0.48
N LYS A 97 -8.54 -16.16 0.52
CA LYS A 97 -7.83 -15.70 1.73
C LYS A 97 -6.45 -15.13 1.37
N ALA A 98 -5.67 -15.86 0.56
CA ALA A 98 -4.33 -15.44 0.14
C ALA A 98 -4.38 -14.15 -0.70
N THR A 99 -5.31 -14.08 -1.67
CA THR A 99 -5.47 -12.93 -2.56
C THR A 99 -5.89 -11.68 -1.78
N ARG A 100 -6.86 -11.78 -0.87
CA ARG A 100 -7.27 -10.65 -0.03
C ARG A 100 -6.15 -10.17 0.88
N GLN A 101 -5.40 -11.09 1.49
CA GLN A 101 -4.25 -10.74 2.33
C GLN A 101 -3.18 -9.99 1.52
N HIS A 102 -2.89 -10.49 0.32
CA HIS A 102 -1.92 -9.89 -0.60
C HIS A 102 -2.34 -8.46 -0.98
N ILE A 103 -3.57 -8.27 -1.46
CA ILE A 103 -4.12 -6.96 -1.83
C ILE A 103 -4.13 -6.00 -0.63
N ALA A 104 -4.63 -6.45 0.52
CA ALA A 104 -4.71 -5.62 1.73
C ALA A 104 -3.32 -5.16 2.19
N SER A 105 -2.33 -6.05 2.17
CA SER A 105 -0.94 -5.72 2.55
C SER A 105 -0.27 -4.72 1.60
N GLY A 106 -0.74 -4.60 0.35
CA GLY A 106 -0.15 -3.71 -0.65
C GLY A 106 1.18 -4.21 -1.23
N ASN A 107 1.56 -5.46 -0.96
CA ASN A 107 2.72 -6.11 -1.60
C ASN A 107 2.39 -6.41 -3.07
N ALA A 108 2.63 -5.48 -3.99
CA ALA A 108 2.28 -5.62 -5.41
C ALA A 108 3.19 -6.57 -6.23
N THR A 109 3.83 -7.55 -5.60
CA THR A 109 4.71 -8.49 -6.29
C THR A 109 4.04 -9.86 -6.33
N GLN A 110 3.36 -10.14 -7.45
CA GLN A 110 2.70 -11.40 -7.81
C GLN A 110 1.47 -11.76 -6.97
N SER A 111 0.28 -11.59 -7.56
CA SER A 111 -0.85 -12.48 -7.24
C SER A 111 -0.31 -13.92 -7.23
N PRO A 112 -0.71 -14.77 -6.27
CA PRO A 112 -0.31 -16.16 -6.29
C PRO A 112 -0.89 -16.78 -7.57
N ALA A 113 -0.05 -16.85 -8.60
CA ALA A 113 -0.29 -17.66 -9.77
C ALA A 113 -0.24 -19.09 -9.25
N LEU A 114 -1.40 -19.65 -8.94
CA LEU A 114 -1.52 -21.08 -8.85
C LEU A 114 -1.34 -21.58 -10.28
N ASP A 115 -0.32 -22.42 -10.47
CA ASP A 115 0.02 -23.06 -11.73
C ASP A 115 -1.22 -23.73 -12.32
N HIS A 116 -1.90 -23.04 -13.23
CA HIS A 116 -2.81 -23.67 -14.15
C HIS A 116 -2.02 -24.01 -15.41
N ALA A 117 -2.04 -25.29 -15.76
CA ALA A 117 -1.36 -25.88 -16.89
C ALA A 117 -1.43 -24.99 -18.14
N SER A 118 -0.25 -24.80 -18.73
CA SER A 118 0.00 -24.21 -20.04
C SER A 118 -1.12 -24.49 -21.04
N ASP A 119 -1.75 -23.43 -21.55
CA ASP A 119 -2.13 -23.36 -22.95
C ASP A 119 -1.86 -21.98 -23.54
N ALA A 120 -1.31 -22.02 -24.74
CA ALA A 120 -0.62 -20.97 -25.48
C ALA A 120 -1.34 -19.60 -25.57
N GLN A 121 -0.64 -18.54 -25.16
CA GLN A 121 -0.86 -17.20 -25.72
C GLN A 121 0.50 -16.58 -26.11
N LYS A 122 0.87 -16.69 -27.39
CA LYS A 122 1.98 -15.95 -27.98
C LYS A 122 1.67 -14.45 -27.93
N GLY A 123 2.24 -13.74 -26.95
CA GLY A 123 2.29 -12.28 -26.93
C GLY A 123 3.21 -11.75 -28.04
N PRO A 124 2.95 -10.55 -28.59
CA PRO A 124 3.76 -9.99 -29.66
C PRO A 124 5.18 -9.69 -29.16
N SER A 125 6.17 -10.17 -29.91
CA SER A 125 7.62 -10.03 -29.63
C SER A 125 8.03 -8.59 -29.26
N ASP A 126 8.95 -8.49 -28.29
CA ASP A 126 9.58 -7.27 -27.76
C ASP A 126 10.03 -6.24 -28.83
N ALA A 127 10.36 -6.72 -30.04
CA ALA A 127 10.70 -5.86 -31.16
C ALA A 127 9.57 -4.89 -31.55
N THR A 128 8.32 -5.30 -31.37
CA THR A 128 7.13 -4.48 -31.69
C THR A 128 6.91 -3.39 -30.64
N ALA A 129 7.07 -3.74 -29.34
CA ALA A 129 6.96 -2.78 -28.24
C ALA A 129 8.09 -1.73 -28.24
N ALA A 130 9.28 -2.09 -28.72
CA ALA A 130 10.38 -1.15 -28.92
C ALA A 130 10.10 -0.14 -30.05
N ARG A 131 9.57 -0.62 -31.19
CA ARG A 131 9.23 0.24 -32.35
C ARG A 131 8.12 1.25 -32.04
N VAL A 132 7.09 0.83 -31.32
CA VAL A 132 5.98 1.72 -30.92
C VAL A 132 6.47 2.84 -29.98
N ARG A 133 7.38 2.54 -29.05
CA ARG A 133 7.96 3.53 -28.13
C ARG A 133 8.86 4.54 -28.86
N ALA A 134 9.66 4.08 -29.83
CA ALA A 134 10.50 4.96 -30.64
C ALA A 134 9.65 5.93 -31.47
N HIS A 135 8.60 5.43 -32.14
CA HIS A 135 7.70 6.27 -32.94
C HIS A 135 6.96 7.33 -32.10
N ARG A 136 6.52 6.97 -30.88
CA ARG A 136 5.83 7.90 -29.98
C ARG A 136 6.75 9.03 -29.50
N ARG A 137 8.03 8.73 -29.26
CA ARG A 137 9.05 9.72 -28.85
C ARG A 137 9.39 10.69 -29.98
N GLU A 138 9.41 10.22 -31.22
CA GLU A 138 9.62 11.05 -32.42
C GLU A 138 8.47 12.04 -32.62
N GLN A 139 7.23 11.59 -32.44
CA GLN A 139 6.04 12.44 -32.53
C GLN A 139 6.02 13.52 -31.44
N LEU A 140 6.40 13.18 -30.21
CA LEU A 140 6.49 14.13 -29.10
C LEU A 140 7.55 15.22 -29.34
N LYS A 141 8.73 14.84 -29.87
CA LYS A 141 9.76 15.81 -30.24
C LYS A 141 9.29 16.76 -31.35
N LYS A 142 8.59 16.25 -32.36
CA LYS A 142 8.00 17.11 -33.42
C LYS A 142 6.97 18.07 -32.86
N ALA A 143 6.04 17.60 -32.01
CA ALA A 143 5.02 18.44 -31.40
C ALA A 143 5.62 19.59 -30.55
N LEU A 144 6.64 19.28 -29.73
CA LEU A 144 7.33 20.28 -28.92
C LEU A 144 8.09 21.32 -29.75
N LYS A 145 8.66 20.92 -30.89
CA LYS A 145 9.37 21.84 -31.80
C LYS A 145 8.41 22.78 -32.54
N THR A 146 7.18 22.33 -32.81
CA THR A 146 6.14 23.18 -33.43
C THR A 146 5.53 24.15 -32.42
N ALA A 147 5.44 23.78 -31.14
CA ALA A 147 4.91 24.64 -30.08
C ALA A 147 5.88 25.75 -29.60
N ALA A 148 7.15 25.68 -30.02
CA ALA A 148 8.20 26.65 -29.67
C ALA A 148 8.51 27.67 -30.78
N ARG A 149 7.64 27.78 -31.80
CA ARG A 149 7.65 28.80 -32.85
C ARG A 149 6.42 29.67 -32.72
#